data_AF-A0A7S2CHP9-F1
#
_entry.id   AF-A0A7S2CHP9-F1
#
_cell.length_a   1.000
_cell.length_b   1.000
_cell.length_c   1.000
_cell.angle_alpha   90.00
_cell.angle_beta   90.00
_cell.angle_gamma   90.00
#
_symmetry.space_group_name_H-M   'P 1'
#
loop_
_entity.id
_entity.type
_entity.pdbx_description
1 polymer ?
#
loop_
_entity_poly.entity_id
_entity_poly.type
_entity_poly.pdbx_seq_one_letter_code
_entity_poly.pdbx_strand_id
1 'polypeptide(L)'
;MDFLQSAPVPVLVAALAVLVLVAIAIRPKPSPASRSETTRLSGKSTAEGTDAGTLTYPAGKLVIFFGSQTGTAEGFAQQLAGEAKKHGFDAQAADLEDFEESEMTETSRALFMMATYGEGEPTDNAASFMKWVQNGEGELSASTLSGMQFAVFGLGNTQYEVHGCYF
;
A
#
# COMPACT_ATOMS: atom_id res chain seq x y z
N MET A 1 35.83 -23.90 -0.67
CA MET A 1 34.35 -23.92 -0.79
C MET A 1 33.93 -22.54 -0.34
N ASP A 2 34.14 -21.50 -1.15
CA ASP A 2 34.09 -20.11 -0.65
C ASP A 2 33.56 -19.17 -1.74
N PHE A 3 32.43 -19.53 -2.35
CA PHE A 3 31.75 -18.70 -3.35
C PHE A 3 30.55 -17.92 -2.77
N LEU A 4 30.27 -18.08 -1.47
CA LEU A 4 29.14 -17.43 -0.80
C LEU A 4 29.51 -16.15 -0.04
N GLN A 5 30.78 -15.73 -0.03
CA GLN A 5 31.24 -14.61 0.80
C GLN A 5 31.60 -13.34 0.02
N SER A 6 31.44 -13.31 -1.31
CA SER A 6 31.82 -12.15 -2.14
C SER A 6 30.67 -11.55 -2.96
N ALA A 7 29.43 -11.99 -2.78
CA ALA A 7 28.30 -11.34 -3.44
C ALA A 7 28.09 -9.95 -2.80
N PRO A 8 28.11 -8.85 -3.56
CA PRO A 8 27.84 -7.54 -3.00
C PRO A 8 26.42 -7.54 -2.41
N VAL A 9 26.27 -7.09 -1.16
CA VAL A 9 25.01 -6.99 -0.40
C VAL A 9 23.78 -6.63 -1.25
N PRO A 10 23.81 -5.67 -2.21
CA PRO A 10 22.67 -5.38 -3.08
C PRO A 10 22.17 -6.56 -3.94
N VAL A 11 23.04 -7.48 -4.37
CA VAL A 11 22.66 -8.67 -5.16
C VAL A 11 21.85 -9.65 -4.32
N LEU A 12 22.17 -9.75 -3.02
CA LEU A 12 21.48 -10.64 -2.10
C LEU A 12 20.08 -10.11 -1.75
N VAL A 13 19.94 -8.80 -1.59
CA VAL A 13 18.64 -8.12 -1.40
C VAL A 13 17.76 -8.26 -2.65
N ALA A 14 18.33 -8.05 -3.84
CA ALA A 14 17.60 -8.24 -5.10
C ALA A 14 17.15 -9.69 -5.28
N ALA A 15 18.00 -10.67 -4.96
CA ALA A 15 17.65 -12.08 -5.04
C ALA A 15 16.51 -12.45 -4.07
N LEU A 16 16.54 -11.94 -2.84
CA LEU A 16 15.45 -12.16 -1.87
C LEU A 16 14.15 -11.49 -2.31
N ALA A 17 14.20 -10.27 -2.86
CA ALA A 17 13.02 -9.60 -3.42
C ALA A 17 12.40 -10.39 -4.59
N VAL A 18 13.23 -10.90 -5.51
CA VAL A 18 12.78 -11.75 -6.62
C VAL A 18 12.16 -13.06 -6.09
N LEU A 19 12.76 -13.70 -5.09
CA LEU A 19 12.22 -14.92 -4.50
C LEU A 19 10.87 -14.69 -3.81
N VAL A 20 10.70 -13.54 -3.12
CA VAL A 20 9.42 -13.15 -2.52
C VAL A 20 8.37 -12.89 -3.60
N LEU A 21 8.72 -12.18 -4.69
CA LEU A 21 7.82 -11.94 -5.81
C LEU A 21 7.39 -13.23 -6.52
N VAL A 22 8.34 -14.15 -6.75
CA VAL A 22 8.06 -15.47 -7.34
C VAL A 22 7.16 -16.29 -6.40
N ALA A 23 7.40 -16.26 -5.09
CA ALA A 23 6.57 -16.96 -4.11
C ALA A 23 5.13 -16.39 -4.03
N ILE A 24 4.95 -15.08 -4.22
CA ILE A 24 3.62 -14.45 -4.31
C ILE A 24 2.91 -14.84 -5.61
N ALA A 25 3.63 -14.88 -6.73
CA ALA A 25 3.07 -15.22 -8.05
C ALA A 25 2.64 -16.69 -8.20
N ILE A 26 3.22 -17.60 -7.43
CA ILE A 26 2.90 -19.04 -7.47
C ILE A 26 1.66 -19.39 -6.62
N ARG A 27 1.07 -18.44 -5.88
CA ARG A 27 -0.15 -18.72 -5.12
C ARG A 27 -1.32 -19.02 -6.08
N PRO A 28 -2.02 -20.15 -5.91
CA PRO A 28 -3.12 -20.52 -6.79
C PRO A 28 -4.25 -19.48 -6.72
N LYS A 29 -4.68 -19.02 -7.91
CA LYS A 29 -5.76 -18.07 -8.11
C LYS A 29 -7.06 -18.58 -7.46
N PRO A 30 -7.68 -17.86 -6.50
CA PRO A 30 -8.99 -18.24 -5.99
C PRO A 30 -10.03 -18.15 -7.12
N SER A 31 -10.74 -19.25 -7.32
CA SER A 31 -11.83 -19.40 -8.29
C SER A 31 -12.99 -18.46 -7.96
N PRO A 32 -13.69 -17.86 -8.95
CA PRO A 32 -14.67 -16.81 -8.70
C PRO A 32 -15.97 -17.40 -8.14
N ALA A 33 -16.33 -17.01 -6.92
CA ALA A 33 -17.65 -17.26 -6.36
C ALA A 33 -18.62 -16.15 -6.81
N SER A 34 -19.55 -16.56 -7.66
CA SER A 34 -20.87 -16.01 -8.00
C SER A 34 -21.29 -14.64 -7.44
N ARG A 35 -21.52 -13.74 -8.40
CA ARG A 35 -22.53 -12.66 -8.47
C ARG A 35 -23.75 -12.85 -7.54
N SER A 36 -24.08 -11.79 -6.79
CA SER A 36 -25.47 -11.45 -6.44
C SER A 36 -25.62 -9.94 -6.35
N GLU A 37 -26.65 -9.46 -7.03
CA GLU A 37 -27.07 -8.08 -7.18
C GLU A 37 -27.71 -7.50 -5.91
N THR A 38 -27.54 -6.18 -5.76
CA THR A 38 -28.51 -5.20 -5.25
C THR A 38 -29.18 -5.46 -3.90
N THR A 39 -29.00 -4.52 -2.96
CA THR A 39 -30.11 -3.75 -2.34
C THR A 39 -29.56 -2.55 -1.57
N ARG A 40 -29.98 -1.35 -1.98
CA ARG A 40 -29.89 -0.10 -1.20
C ARG A 40 -30.71 -0.24 0.08
N LEU A 41 -30.24 0.30 1.21
CA LEU A 41 -31.12 0.95 2.20
C LEU A 41 -30.31 1.68 3.28
N SER A 42 -30.72 2.92 3.52
CA SER A 42 -30.47 3.76 4.68
C SER A 42 -30.87 3.05 5.98
N GLY A 43 -30.06 3.15 7.03
CA GLY A 43 -30.37 2.57 8.33
C GLY A 43 -29.45 3.08 9.44
N LYS A 44 -29.92 4.11 10.15
CA LYS A 44 -29.43 4.57 11.46
C LYS A 44 -29.87 3.59 12.55
N SER A 45 -28.95 2.98 13.29
CA SER A 45 -29.16 2.49 14.67
C SER A 45 -27.81 2.05 15.25
N THR A 46 -27.29 2.75 16.27
CA THR A 46 -27.40 2.43 17.70
C THR A 46 -26.43 1.33 18.14
N ALA A 47 -25.61 1.70 19.11
CA ALA A 47 -24.63 0.88 19.79
C ALA A 47 -25.24 -0.42 20.35
N GLU A 48 -24.57 -1.54 20.08
CA GLU A 48 -24.70 -2.75 20.87
C GLU A 48 -23.30 -3.32 21.08
N GLY A 49 -22.86 -3.28 22.34
CA GLY A 49 -21.60 -3.86 22.78
C GLY A 49 -21.68 -5.38 22.66
N THR A 50 -20.84 -5.94 21.79
CA THR A 50 -20.44 -7.35 21.86
C THR A 50 -18.99 -7.37 22.30
N ASP A 51 -18.70 -8.21 23.27
CA ASP A 51 -17.39 -8.51 23.84
C ASP A 51 -16.42 -8.94 22.72
N ALA A 52 -15.84 -7.96 22.04
CA ALA A 52 -14.91 -8.16 20.94
C ALA A 52 -13.57 -8.53 21.56
N GLY A 53 -13.25 -9.82 21.55
CA GLY A 53 -11.94 -10.31 21.94
C GLY A 53 -10.87 -9.41 21.31
N THR A 54 -10.07 -8.76 22.17
CA THR A 54 -9.05 -7.79 21.75
C THR A 54 -8.25 -8.37 20.61
N LEU A 55 -8.51 -7.89 19.38
CA LEU A 55 -7.75 -8.28 18.21
C LEU A 55 -6.33 -7.80 18.45
N THR A 56 -5.50 -8.71 18.94
CA THR A 56 -4.10 -8.44 19.16
C THR A 56 -3.44 -8.59 17.81
N TYR A 57 -2.87 -7.51 17.30
CA TYR A 57 -2.12 -7.51 16.06
C TYR A 57 -0.63 -7.65 16.41
N PRO A 58 -0.09 -8.88 16.50
CA PRO A 58 1.29 -9.10 16.95
C PRO A 58 2.32 -8.46 16.01
N ALA A 59 1.96 -8.22 14.74
CA ALA A 59 2.80 -7.54 13.79
C ALA A 59 2.67 -6.00 13.88
N GLY A 60 1.69 -5.46 14.60
CA GLY A 60 1.48 -4.01 14.73
C GLY A 60 0.67 -3.37 13.60
N LYS A 61 0.60 -2.04 13.58
CA LYS A 61 -0.18 -1.27 12.59
C LYS A 61 0.50 -1.21 11.22
N LEU A 62 -0.31 -1.20 10.16
CA LEU A 62 0.14 -1.03 8.77
C LEU A 62 -0.89 -0.18 8.00
N VAL A 63 -0.46 0.91 7.40
CA VAL A 63 -1.34 1.71 6.54
C VAL A 63 -0.95 1.51 5.08
N ILE A 64 -1.93 1.26 4.21
CA ILE A 64 -1.75 1.07 2.78
C ILE A 64 -2.43 2.23 2.07
N PHE A 65 -1.65 3.23 1.72
CA PHE A 65 -2.08 4.40 0.96
C PHE A 65 -2.24 4.04 -0.51
N PHE A 66 -3.26 4.56 -1.18
CA PHE A 66 -3.44 4.36 -2.62
C PHE A 66 -3.67 5.65 -3.40
N GLY A 67 -3.02 5.74 -4.55
CA GLY A 67 -3.31 6.72 -5.60
C GLY A 67 -3.99 6.02 -6.77
N SER A 68 -5.27 6.29 -7.04
CA SER A 68 -6.02 5.60 -8.10
C SER A 68 -6.97 6.52 -8.85
N GLN A 69 -7.04 6.36 -10.18
CA GLN A 69 -8.07 7.01 -10.99
C GLN A 69 -9.28 6.09 -11.26
N THR A 70 -9.02 4.85 -11.69
CA THR A 70 -10.07 3.90 -12.08
C THR A 70 -10.32 2.81 -11.03
N GLY A 71 -9.79 2.99 -9.81
CA GLY A 71 -9.97 2.05 -8.68
C GLY A 71 -9.09 0.80 -8.74
N THR A 72 -8.16 0.70 -9.70
CA THR A 72 -7.27 -0.47 -9.80
C THR A 72 -6.33 -0.57 -8.59
N ALA A 73 -5.63 0.53 -8.28
CA ALA A 73 -4.70 0.60 -7.16
C ALA A 73 -5.43 0.48 -5.82
N GLU A 74 -6.61 1.10 -5.69
CA GLU A 74 -7.50 0.93 -4.54
C GLU A 74 -7.85 -0.54 -4.31
N GLY A 75 -8.29 -1.25 -5.36
CA GLY A 75 -8.64 -2.66 -5.28
C GLY A 75 -7.46 -3.54 -4.84
N PHE A 76 -6.24 -3.23 -5.26
CA PHE A 76 -5.03 -3.92 -4.78
C PHE A 76 -4.71 -3.58 -3.33
N ALA A 77 -4.85 -2.31 -2.93
CA ALA A 77 -4.61 -1.88 -1.55
C ALA A 77 -5.58 -2.57 -0.58
N GLN A 78 -6.87 -2.65 -0.92
CA GLN A 78 -7.88 -3.35 -0.12
C GLN A 78 -7.59 -4.85 0.01
N GLN A 79 -7.21 -5.51 -1.09
CA GLN A 79 -6.82 -6.92 -1.08
C GLN A 79 -5.58 -7.16 -0.19
N LEU A 80 -4.59 -6.28 -0.30
CA LEU A 80 -3.35 -6.37 0.48
C LEU A 80 -3.62 -6.13 1.97
N ALA A 81 -4.49 -5.18 2.33
CA ALA A 81 -4.90 -4.96 3.71
C ALA A 81 -5.60 -6.19 4.29
N GLY A 82 -6.51 -6.80 3.51
CA GLY A 82 -7.19 -8.04 3.89
C GLY A 82 -6.23 -9.21 4.11
N GLU A 83 -5.18 -9.33 3.29
CA GLU A 83 -4.14 -10.35 3.48
C GLU A 83 -3.26 -10.04 4.69
N ALA A 84 -2.80 -8.79 4.85
CA ALA A 84 -1.96 -8.38 5.98
C ALA A 84 -2.63 -8.61 7.34
N LYS A 85 -3.96 -8.40 7.44
CA LYS A 85 -4.73 -8.76 8.64
C LYS A 85 -4.60 -10.23 9.02
N LYS A 86 -4.58 -11.15 8.04
CA LYS A 86 -4.39 -12.59 8.29
C LYS A 86 -3.00 -12.93 8.80
N HIS A 87 -2.01 -12.08 8.52
CA HIS A 87 -0.63 -12.20 9.01
C HIS A 87 -0.38 -11.41 10.31
N GLY A 88 -1.45 -10.94 10.96
CA GLY A 88 -1.37 -10.32 12.29
C GLY A 88 -1.06 -8.83 12.30
N PHE A 89 -1.22 -8.14 11.17
CA PHE A 89 -1.15 -6.67 11.10
C PHE A 89 -2.51 -6.03 11.34
N ASP A 90 -2.55 -4.90 12.04
CA ASP A 90 -3.69 -3.99 12.04
C ASP A 90 -3.63 -3.16 10.76
N ALA A 91 -4.01 -3.80 9.64
CA ALA A 91 -3.82 -3.22 8.32
C ALA A 91 -5.06 -2.46 7.83
N GLN A 92 -4.89 -1.26 7.27
CA GLN A 92 -5.98 -0.53 6.64
C GLN A 92 -5.55 0.03 5.28
N ALA A 93 -6.50 0.10 4.34
CA ALA A 93 -6.31 0.83 3.08
C ALA A 93 -6.90 2.23 3.24
N ALA A 94 -6.16 3.26 2.82
CA ALA A 94 -6.54 4.66 2.96
C ALA A 94 -6.30 5.42 1.66
N ASP A 95 -7.23 6.31 1.31
CA ASP A 95 -7.03 7.24 0.20
C ASP A 95 -5.95 8.26 0.57
N LEU A 96 -5.12 8.64 -0.39
CA LEU A 96 -4.13 9.70 -0.22
C LEU A 96 -4.75 11.10 -0.18
N GLU A 97 -5.96 11.28 -0.71
CA GLU A 97 -6.68 12.55 -0.61
C GLU A 97 -7.19 12.81 0.82
N ASP A 98 -7.56 11.74 1.54
CA ASP A 98 -8.08 11.79 2.91
C ASP A 98 -6.98 11.79 3.98
N PHE A 99 -5.70 11.82 3.56
CA PHE A 99 -4.57 11.65 4.46
C PHE A 99 -4.16 12.98 5.14
N GLU A 100 -4.05 12.97 6.47
CA GLU A 100 -3.56 14.11 7.27
C GLU A 100 -2.08 13.97 7.62
N GLU A 101 -1.27 15.02 7.42
CA GLU A 101 0.19 15.00 7.63
C GLU A 101 0.62 14.42 8.99
N SER A 102 -0.11 14.74 10.07
CA SER A 102 0.12 14.20 11.41
C SER A 102 0.03 12.68 11.45
N GLU A 103 -0.90 12.07 10.72
CA GLU A 103 -1.07 10.62 10.71
C GLU A 103 0.12 9.89 10.04
N MET A 104 0.85 10.50 9.09
CA MET A 104 2.04 9.86 8.50
C MET A 104 3.19 9.86 9.49
N THR A 105 3.34 10.94 10.25
CA THR A 105 4.41 11.03 11.24
C THR A 105 4.22 10.03 12.38
N GLU A 106 2.97 9.68 12.71
CA GLU A 106 2.63 8.64 13.69
C GLU A 106 2.65 7.22 13.10
N THR A 107 2.62 7.10 11.77
CA THR A 107 2.59 5.81 11.09
C THR A 107 3.99 5.19 11.04
N SER A 108 4.19 4.14 11.84
CA SER A 108 5.46 3.39 11.84
C SER A 108 5.69 2.55 10.57
N ARG A 109 4.62 2.13 9.88
CA ARG A 109 4.69 1.28 8.69
C ARG A 109 3.65 1.67 7.64
N ALA A 110 4.12 2.01 6.44
CA ALA A 110 3.29 2.45 5.33
C ALA A 110 3.59 1.66 4.04
N LEU A 111 2.57 1.42 3.22
CA LEU A 111 2.72 0.91 1.85
C LEU A 111 2.01 1.87 0.91
N PHE A 112 2.66 2.27 -0.17
CA PHE A 112 2.10 3.19 -1.16
C PHE A 112 1.78 2.43 -2.45
N MET A 113 0.51 2.34 -2.81
CA MET A 113 -0.01 1.67 -3.99
C MET A 113 -0.40 2.72 -5.03
N MET A 114 0.50 3.01 -5.97
CA MET A 114 0.46 4.25 -6.74
C MET A 114 0.26 3.98 -8.22
N ALA A 115 -0.86 4.44 -8.80
CA ALA A 115 -1.02 4.43 -10.25
C ALA A 115 -0.43 5.71 -10.88
N THR A 116 0.25 5.54 -12.01
CA THR A 116 0.62 6.63 -12.92
C THR A 116 -0.55 6.97 -13.85
N TYR A 117 -0.68 8.24 -14.22
CA TYR A 117 -1.66 8.67 -15.21
C TYR A 117 -1.04 9.57 -16.29
N GLY A 118 -1.58 9.49 -17.52
CA GLY A 118 -1.16 10.31 -18.65
C GLY A 118 0.34 10.20 -18.96
N GLU A 119 1.03 11.33 -18.86
CA GLU A 119 2.46 11.49 -19.15
C GLU A 119 3.36 11.23 -17.92
N GLY A 120 2.91 10.39 -16.98
CA GLY A 120 3.63 10.07 -15.74
C GLY A 120 3.29 10.95 -14.55
N GLU A 121 2.14 11.62 -14.58
CA GLU A 121 1.64 12.41 -13.46
C GLU A 121 1.06 11.52 -12.35
N PRO A 122 1.04 11.98 -11.09
CA PRO A 122 0.22 11.38 -10.06
C PRO A 122 -1.24 11.29 -10.49
N THR A 123 -1.96 10.34 -9.92
CA THR A 123 -3.43 10.36 -9.91
C THR A 123 -3.96 11.56 -9.14
N ASP A 124 -5.19 12.02 -9.46
CA ASP A 124 -5.78 13.22 -8.88
C ASP A 124 -5.77 13.18 -7.34
N ASN A 125 -6.13 12.03 -6.77
CA ASN A 125 -6.15 11.81 -5.32
C ASN A 125 -4.75 11.80 -4.66
N ALA A 126 -3.69 11.59 -5.44
CA ALA A 126 -2.30 11.61 -4.98
C ALA A 126 -1.58 12.94 -5.24
N ALA A 127 -2.21 13.90 -5.94
CA ALA A 127 -1.57 15.13 -6.37
C ALA A 127 -1.18 16.04 -5.19
N SER A 128 -2.05 16.16 -4.18
CA SER A 128 -1.79 16.97 -2.97
C SER A 128 -0.64 16.37 -2.15
N PHE A 129 -0.67 15.05 -1.95
CA PHE A 129 0.42 14.32 -1.31
C PHE A 129 1.75 14.51 -2.05
N MET A 130 1.75 14.42 -3.38
CA MET A 130 2.97 14.61 -4.17
C MET A 130 3.53 16.02 -4.05
N LYS A 131 2.66 17.04 -4.03
CA LYS A 131 3.09 18.43 -3.79
C LYS A 131 3.69 18.59 -2.40
N TRP A 132 3.09 17.98 -1.38
CA TRP A 132 3.61 17.99 -0.02
C TRP A 132 5.01 17.35 0.05
N VAL A 133 5.19 16.18 -0.59
CA VAL A 133 6.50 15.50 -0.68
C VAL A 133 7.54 16.32 -1.46
N GLN A 134 7.17 16.90 -2.60
CA GLN A 134 8.11 17.63 -3.47
C GLN A 134 8.49 19.00 -2.94
N ASN A 135 7.54 19.73 -2.36
CA ASN A 135 7.77 21.13 -2.00
C ASN A 135 8.67 21.25 -0.77
N GLY A 136 8.73 20.26 0.13
CA GLY A 136 9.70 20.22 1.23
C GLY A 136 9.74 21.49 2.12
N GLU A 137 8.76 22.38 2.03
CA GLU A 137 8.73 23.69 2.70
C GLU A 137 8.02 23.66 4.05
N GLY A 138 7.54 22.49 4.47
CA GLY A 138 7.00 22.26 5.81
C GLY A 138 7.36 20.85 6.25
N GLU A 139 8.20 20.75 7.25
CA GLU A 139 8.38 19.57 8.09
C GLU A 139 8.81 18.23 7.47
N LEU A 140 8.94 18.01 6.15
CA LEU A 140 9.60 16.79 5.61
C LEU A 140 11.14 16.87 5.70
N SER A 141 11.65 17.28 6.86
CA SER A 141 13.05 17.04 7.21
C SER A 141 13.31 15.53 7.25
N ALA A 142 14.54 15.09 6.97
CA ALA A 142 14.92 13.68 7.06
C ALA A 142 14.57 13.03 8.42
N SER A 143 14.34 13.83 9.47
CA SER A 143 13.85 13.40 10.78
C SER A 143 12.37 13.02 10.83
N THR A 144 11.51 13.59 10.00
CA THR A 144 10.04 13.45 10.12
C THR A 144 9.53 12.09 9.66
N LEU A 145 10.20 11.49 8.69
CA LEU A 145 9.94 10.10 8.27
C LEU A 145 11.00 9.12 8.80
N SER A 146 11.92 9.55 9.67
CA SER A 146 13.05 8.72 10.12
C SER A 146 12.64 7.44 10.87
N GLY A 147 11.41 7.41 11.42
CA GLY A 147 10.82 6.26 12.10
C GLY A 147 9.90 5.40 11.23
N MET A 148 9.58 5.83 10.01
CA MET A 148 8.62 5.15 9.15
C MET A 148 9.31 4.14 8.23
N GLN A 149 8.90 2.87 8.32
CA GLN A 149 9.26 1.86 7.34
C GLN A 149 8.22 1.89 6.22
N PHE A 150 8.65 2.13 4.98
CA PHE A 150 7.73 2.16 3.86
C PHE A 150 8.21 1.37 2.65
N ALA A 151 7.25 0.97 1.81
CA ALA A 151 7.52 0.48 0.46
C ALA A 151 6.53 1.07 -0.53
N VAL A 152 6.95 1.22 -1.79
CA VAL A 152 6.14 1.79 -2.86
C VAL A 152 5.95 0.74 -3.96
N PHE A 153 4.72 0.58 -4.42
CA PHE A 153 4.35 -0.26 -5.55
C PHE A 153 3.69 0.60 -6.62
N GLY A 154 4.41 0.83 -7.71
CA GLY A 154 3.93 1.56 -8.88
C GLY A 154 3.12 0.66 -9.80
N LEU A 155 1.88 1.05 -10.10
CA LEU A 155 1.04 0.46 -11.12
C LEU A 155 1.17 1.27 -12.40
N GLY A 156 1.79 0.64 -13.38
CA GLY A 156 1.97 1.20 -14.71
C GLY A 156 1.40 0.33 -15.81
N ASN A 157 1.34 0.90 -17.01
CA ASN A 157 1.05 0.15 -18.22
C ASN A 157 2.26 0.25 -19.16
N THR A 158 2.80 -0.91 -19.56
CA THR A 158 3.98 -1.02 -20.43
C THR A 158 3.75 -0.49 -21.84
N GLN A 159 2.50 -0.22 -22.23
CA GLN A 159 2.20 0.46 -23.50
C GLN A 159 2.55 1.95 -23.49
N TYR A 160 2.78 2.54 -22.30
CA TYR A 160 3.31 3.90 -22.16
C TYR A 160 4.84 3.79 -22.06
N GLU A 161 5.50 3.82 -23.22
CA GLU A 161 6.94 3.53 -23.39
C GLU A 161 7.86 4.49 -22.61
N VAL A 162 7.38 5.66 -22.22
CA VAL A 162 8.21 6.73 -21.64
C VAL A 162 7.94 6.97 -20.15
N HIS A 163 6.74 6.63 -19.65
CA HIS A 163 6.27 7.09 -18.32
C HIS A 163 5.50 6.04 -17.49
N GLY A 164 5.44 4.78 -17.94
CA GLY A 164 4.58 3.75 -17.34
C GLY A 164 4.67 3.64 -15.81
N CYS A 165 5.85 3.82 -15.20
CA CYS A 165 6.02 3.83 -13.74
C CYS A 165 6.93 5.00 -13.28
N TYR A 166 6.74 6.19 -13.84
CA TYR A 166 7.59 7.35 -13.51
C TYR A 166 7.30 7.95 -12.13
N PHE A 167 6.09 7.70 -11.62
CA PHE A 167 5.61 8.11 -10.31
C PHE A 167 5.95 7.08 -9.23
#